data_AF-A0A6A4LDS9-F1
#
_entry.id   AF-A0A6A4LDS9-F1
#
_cell.length_a   1.000
_cell.length_b   1.000
_cell.length_c   1.000
_cell.angle_alpha   90.00
_cell.angle_beta   90.00
_cell.angle_gamma   90.00
#
_symmetry.space_group_name_H-M   'P 1'
#
loop_
_entity.id
_entity.type
_entity.pdbx_description
1 polymer ?
#
loop_
_entity_poly.entity_id
_entity_poly.type
_entity_poly.pdbx_seq_one_letter_code
_entity_poly.pdbx_strand_id
1 'polypeptide(L)'
;MPLVLFYPRDVNDNLDNSEKSSHLKKSLSDALTRFYPLAGRMVDNLYVDCNDEGVPYVEAEAKSRLSEVISDPIPSDMNQFLPCELDDIRDLLLVIQVTFFACGGMAVAVGISHKVSAGWKLYRSIEFRRFRQRTYMRSHDILVDRLV
;
A
#
# COMPACT_ATOMS: atom_id res chain seq x y z
N MET A 1 -8.29 1.24 8.60
CA MET A 1 -7.29 1.95 9.42
C MET A 1 -6.20 2.47 8.51
N PRO A 2 -6.05 3.79 8.38
CA PRO A 2 -4.88 4.38 7.74
C PRO A 2 -3.67 4.41 8.69
N LEU A 3 -2.48 4.16 8.16
CA LEU A 3 -1.19 4.34 8.83
C LEU A 3 -0.30 5.19 7.93
N VAL A 4 0.31 6.26 8.45
CA VAL A 4 1.26 7.08 7.69
C VAL A 4 2.63 7.01 8.36
N LEU A 5 3.66 6.68 7.59
CA LEU A 5 5.04 6.57 8.01
C LEU A 5 5.86 7.65 7.32
N PHE A 6 6.60 8.44 8.10
CA PHE A 6 7.44 9.52 7.60
C PHE A 6 8.91 9.12 7.62
N TYR A 7 9.58 9.30 6.49
CA TYR A 7 10.98 8.97 6.28
C TYR A 7 11.75 10.24 5.90
N PRO A 8 12.68 10.71 6.76
CA PRO A 8 13.53 11.84 6.40
C PRO A 8 14.47 11.45 5.25
N ARG A 9 14.99 12.46 4.55
CA ARG A 9 16.01 12.25 3.53
C ARG A 9 17.25 11.65 4.19
N ASP A 10 17.71 10.51 3.71
CA ASP A 10 19.05 10.01 4.02
C ASP A 10 20.06 10.78 3.14
N VAL A 11 21.06 11.39 3.78
CA VAL A 11 22.09 12.20 3.11
C VAL A 11 23.04 11.32 2.30
N ASN A 12 23.17 10.04 2.65
CA ASN A 12 23.98 9.07 1.92
C ASN A 12 23.23 8.42 0.75
N ASP A 13 21.92 8.64 0.69
CA ASP A 13 21.06 8.08 -0.35
C ASP A 13 20.88 9.08 -1.49
N ASN A 14 21.60 8.82 -2.59
CA ASN A 14 21.52 9.59 -3.82
C ASN A 14 20.47 9.04 -4.80
N LEU A 15 19.64 8.07 -4.38
CA LEU A 15 18.60 7.52 -5.24
C LEU A 15 17.57 8.60 -5.60
N ASP A 16 17.20 8.61 -6.87
CA ASP A 16 16.09 9.45 -7.34
C ASP A 16 14.73 8.92 -6.83
N ASN A 17 13.67 9.71 -6.99
CA ASN A 17 12.34 9.30 -6.53
C ASN A 17 11.83 8.06 -7.29
N SER A 18 12.24 7.87 -8.55
CA SER A 18 11.84 6.75 -9.40
C SER A 18 12.47 5.43 -8.92
N GLU A 19 13.76 5.45 -8.58
CA GLU A 19 14.50 4.34 -7.99
C GLU A 19 13.90 3.98 -6.64
N LYS A 20 13.64 4.97 -5.77
CA LYS A 20 12.96 4.74 -4.49
C LYS A 20 11.59 4.10 -4.68
N SER A 21 10.78 4.60 -5.62
CA SER A 21 9.49 3.98 -5.96
C SER A 21 9.67 2.54 -6.44
N SER A 22 10.62 2.28 -7.34
CA SER A 22 10.92 0.93 -7.85
C SER A 22 11.32 -0.04 -6.74
N HIS A 23 12.18 0.39 -5.83
CA HIS A 23 12.57 -0.39 -4.65
C HIS A 23 11.37 -0.70 -3.74
N LEU A 24 10.48 0.29 -3.52
CA LEU A 24 9.26 0.10 -2.75
C LEU A 24 8.29 -0.87 -3.44
N LYS A 25 8.02 -0.69 -4.73
CA LYS A 25 7.16 -1.60 -5.52
C LYS A 25 7.70 -3.04 -5.49
N LYS A 26 9.01 -3.22 -5.63
CA LYS A 26 9.66 -4.53 -5.56
C LYS A 26 9.53 -5.19 -4.18
N SER A 27 9.85 -4.44 -3.12
CA SER A 27 9.73 -4.96 -1.75
C SER A 27 8.28 -5.26 -1.36
N LEU A 28 7.32 -4.46 -1.84
CA LEU A 28 5.90 -4.72 -1.70
C LEU A 28 5.49 -6.00 -2.41
N SER A 29 5.91 -6.17 -3.66
CA SER A 29 5.73 -7.41 -4.43
C SER A 29 6.22 -8.63 -3.65
N ASP A 30 7.45 -8.57 -3.13
CA ASP A 30 8.04 -9.66 -2.35
C ASP A 30 7.26 -9.92 -1.06
N ALA A 31 6.79 -8.88 -0.37
CA ALA A 31 5.96 -9.02 0.82
C ALA A 31 4.58 -9.64 0.49
N LEU A 32 3.96 -9.26 -0.62
CA LEU A 32 2.67 -9.81 -1.05
C LEU A 32 2.75 -11.29 -1.42
N THR A 33 3.92 -11.84 -1.78
CA THR A 33 4.06 -13.30 -1.90
C THR A 33 3.76 -14.05 -0.60
N ARG A 34 4.05 -13.42 0.56
CA ARG A 34 3.79 -13.99 1.89
C ARG A 34 2.40 -13.60 2.40
N PHE A 35 1.91 -12.43 2.02
CA PHE A 35 0.62 -11.88 2.41
C PHE A 35 -0.35 -11.77 1.22
N TYR A 36 -0.41 -12.82 0.40
CA TYR A 36 -1.18 -12.84 -0.85
C TYR A 36 -2.67 -12.49 -0.71
N PRO A 37 -3.37 -12.76 0.41
CA PRO A 37 -4.75 -12.30 0.52
C PRO A 37 -4.90 -10.79 0.41
N LEU A 38 -3.88 -10.01 0.76
CA LEU A 38 -3.92 -8.54 0.65
C LEU A 38 -3.93 -8.03 -0.79
N ALA A 39 -3.49 -8.85 -1.76
CA ALA A 39 -3.55 -8.56 -3.19
C ALA A 39 -4.89 -8.96 -3.83
N GLY A 40 -5.81 -9.55 -3.05
CA GLY A 40 -7.12 -9.99 -3.51
C GLY A 40 -8.22 -8.92 -3.41
N ARG A 41 -9.47 -9.37 -3.50
CA ARG A 41 -10.67 -8.55 -3.35
C ARG A 41 -11.60 -9.12 -2.29
N MET A 42 -12.26 -8.24 -1.52
CA MET A 42 -13.37 -8.64 -0.66
C MET A 42 -14.59 -8.93 -1.52
N VAL A 43 -15.21 -10.09 -1.36
CA VAL A 43 -16.47 -10.43 -2.02
C VAL A 43 -17.59 -10.47 -0.98
N ASP A 44 -18.63 -9.68 -1.20
CA ASP A 44 -19.84 -9.58 -0.39
C ASP A 44 -19.60 -9.33 1.11
N ASN A 45 -18.42 -8.85 1.49
CA ASN A 45 -17.98 -8.76 2.89
C ASN A 45 -17.95 -10.10 3.65
N LEU A 46 -17.95 -11.22 2.92
CA LEU A 46 -17.96 -12.57 3.49
C LEU A 46 -16.59 -13.25 3.43
N TYR A 47 -15.90 -13.13 2.31
CA TYR A 47 -14.59 -13.76 2.11
C TYR A 47 -13.69 -12.92 1.19
N VAL A 48 -12.42 -13.29 1.16
CA VAL A 48 -11.42 -12.69 0.27
C VAL A 48 -11.20 -13.61 -0.92
N ASP A 49 -11.44 -13.10 -2.12
CA ASP A 49 -11.01 -13.72 -3.36
C ASP A 49 -9.53 -13.38 -3.62
N CYS A 50 -8.66 -14.38 -3.54
CA CYS A 50 -7.21 -14.23 -3.76
C CYS A 50 -6.90 -14.28 -5.26
N ASN A 51 -7.43 -13.32 -6.01
CA ASN A 51 -7.36 -13.26 -7.48
C ASN A 51 -6.09 -12.60 -8.03
N ASP A 52 -5.15 -12.22 -7.15
CA ASP A 52 -3.88 -11.56 -7.47
C ASP A 52 -4.04 -10.30 -8.36
N GLU A 53 -5.17 -9.59 -8.29
CA GLU A 53 -5.34 -8.31 -8.97
C GLU A 53 -4.40 -7.21 -8.44
N GLY A 54 -3.72 -7.47 -7.33
CA GLY A 54 -2.70 -6.60 -6.77
C GLY A 54 -3.27 -5.49 -5.90
N VAL A 55 -2.38 -4.56 -5.57
CA VAL A 55 -2.60 -3.50 -4.59
C VAL A 55 -2.41 -2.17 -5.31
N PRO A 56 -3.37 -1.23 -5.22
CA PRO A 56 -3.15 0.09 -5.79
C PRO A 56 -1.98 0.78 -5.08
N TYR A 57 -1.06 1.25 -5.90
CA TYR A 57 0.12 1.99 -5.49
C TYR A 57 0.07 3.36 -6.15
N VAL A 58 -0.11 4.40 -5.34
CA VAL A 58 -0.25 5.78 -5.80
C VAL A 58 1.01 6.55 -5.45
N GLU A 59 1.53 7.30 -6.42
CA GLU A 59 2.66 8.22 -6.20
C GLU A 59 2.15 9.66 -6.22
N ALA A 60 2.62 10.46 -5.28
CA ALA A 60 2.29 11.87 -5.15
C ALA A 60 3.54 12.69 -4.84
N GLU A 61 3.49 13.99 -5.15
CA GLU A 61 4.56 14.93 -4.83
C GLU A 61 4.01 16.08 -3.99
N ALA A 62 4.67 16.35 -2.87
CA ALA A 62 4.40 17.47 -2.00
C ALA A 62 5.46 18.55 -2.17
N LYS A 63 5.01 19.78 -2.47
CA LYS A 63 5.89 20.96 -2.60
C LYS A 63 6.42 21.47 -1.26
N SER A 64 5.85 21.03 -0.15
CA SER A 64 6.27 21.37 1.21
C SER A 64 7.48 20.54 1.66
N ARG A 65 8.09 20.95 2.76
CA ARG A 65 9.15 20.15 3.42
C ARG A 65 8.53 19.19 4.41
N LEU A 66 9.13 18.01 4.55
CA LEU A 66 8.69 17.02 5.55
C LEU A 66 8.70 17.60 6.97
N SER A 67 9.68 18.44 7.30
CA SER A 67 9.77 19.10 8.60
C SER A 67 8.56 19.99 8.89
N GLU A 68 8.04 20.69 7.89
CA GLU A 68 6.87 21.57 8.06
C GLU A 68 5.62 20.76 8.40
N VAL A 69 5.46 19.59 7.76
CA VAL A 69 4.32 18.68 7.99
C VAL A 69 4.38 18.01 9.36
N ILE A 70 5.57 17.64 9.83
CA ILE A 70 5.74 17.00 11.15
C ILE A 70 5.66 18.02 12.28
N SER A 71 6.18 19.25 12.07
CA SER A 71 6.23 20.28 13.10
C SER A 71 4.88 20.91 13.40
N ASP A 72 4.01 21.05 12.40
CA ASP A 72 2.65 21.55 12.59
C ASP A 72 1.65 20.69 11.80
N PRO A 73 1.25 19.52 12.35
CA PRO A 73 0.36 18.61 11.65
C PRO A 73 -1.05 19.18 11.63
N ILE A 74 -1.40 19.89 10.57
CA ILE A 74 -2.77 20.34 10.32
C ILE A 74 -3.60 19.12 9.88
N PRO A 75 -4.65 18.72 10.63
CA PRO A 75 -5.39 17.49 10.36
C PRO A 75 -6.03 17.43 8.96
N SER A 76 -6.42 18.58 8.39
CA SER A 76 -6.96 18.67 7.03
C SER A 76 -5.92 18.28 5.96
N ASP A 77 -4.67 18.63 6.19
CA ASP A 77 -3.57 18.43 5.25
C ASP A 77 -3.05 17.00 5.35
N MET A 78 -3.29 16.30 6.45
CA MET A 78 -2.92 14.89 6.58
C MET A 78 -3.76 13.96 5.69
N ASN A 79 -5.01 14.33 5.42
CA ASN A 79 -5.89 13.58 4.54
C ASN A 79 -5.37 13.50 3.09
N GLN A 80 -4.56 14.47 2.66
CA GLN A 80 -3.97 14.47 1.31
C GLN A 80 -2.90 13.38 1.12
N PHE A 81 -2.35 12.86 2.23
CA PHE A 81 -1.39 11.76 2.20
C PHE A 81 -2.08 10.40 2.26
N LEU A 82 -3.38 10.35 2.56
CA LEU A 82 -4.10 9.10 2.65
C LEU A 82 -4.54 8.66 1.25
N PRO A 83 -4.34 7.37 0.90
CA PRO A 83 -4.98 6.82 -0.28
C PRO A 83 -6.49 6.97 -0.14
N CYS A 84 -7.14 7.45 -1.21
CA CYS A 84 -8.56 7.78 -1.40
C CYS A 84 -9.54 7.24 -0.34
N GLU A 85 -10.59 8.03 -0.03
CA GLU A 85 -11.61 7.72 0.97
C GLU A 85 -11.92 6.22 1.04
N LEU A 86 -11.44 5.59 2.11
CA LEU A 86 -11.46 4.15 2.32
C LEU A 86 -12.90 3.56 2.28
N ASP A 87 -13.92 4.41 2.33
CA ASP A 87 -15.32 4.06 2.23
C ASP A 87 -15.78 3.78 0.79
N ASP A 88 -15.14 4.37 -0.23
CA ASP A 88 -15.49 4.13 -1.63
C ASP A 88 -14.85 2.84 -2.18
N ILE A 89 -13.87 2.31 -1.46
CA ILE A 89 -13.09 1.16 -1.86
C ILE A 89 -13.50 -0.07 -1.04
N ARG A 90 -14.74 -0.49 -1.22
CA ARG A 90 -15.36 -1.56 -0.42
C ARG A 90 -14.66 -2.92 -0.55
N ASP A 91 -13.99 -3.14 -1.68
CA ASP A 91 -13.46 -4.45 -2.06
C ASP A 91 -11.94 -4.53 -1.96
N LEU A 92 -11.21 -3.41 -1.77
CA LEU A 92 -9.75 -3.46 -1.60
C LEU A 92 -9.37 -3.68 -0.14
N LEU A 93 -8.35 -4.50 0.05
CA LEU A 93 -7.88 -4.91 1.37
C LEU A 93 -6.67 -4.09 1.82
N LEU A 94 -5.86 -3.66 0.85
CA LEU A 94 -4.67 -2.84 1.03
C LEU A 94 -4.61 -1.77 -0.07
N VAL A 95 -4.22 -0.56 0.29
CA VAL A 95 -3.86 0.51 -0.64
C VAL A 95 -2.62 1.21 -0.11
N ILE A 96 -1.70 1.58 -1.00
CA ILE A 96 -0.47 2.27 -0.64
C ILE A 96 -0.39 3.58 -1.41
N GLN A 97 -0.08 4.66 -0.71
CA GLN A 97 0.27 5.94 -1.30
C GLN A 97 1.66 6.35 -0.82
N VAL A 98 2.52 6.73 -1.75
CA VAL A 98 3.85 7.25 -1.49
C VAL A 98 3.90 8.70 -1.92
N THR A 99 4.24 9.59 -0.99
CA THR A 99 4.36 11.02 -1.26
C THR A 99 5.81 11.46 -1.09
N PHE A 100 6.40 12.00 -2.14
CA PHE A 100 7.75 12.54 -2.12
C PHE A 100 7.72 14.04 -1.80
N PHE A 101 8.58 14.49 -0.89
CA PHE A 101 8.67 15.90 -0.51
C PHE A 101 9.79 16.61 -1.26
N ALA A 102 9.66 17.93 -1.45
CA ALA A 102 10.68 18.76 -2.08
C ALA A 102 12.05 18.71 -1.35
N CYS A 103 12.06 18.39 -0.05
CA CYS A 103 13.31 18.20 0.71
C CYS A 103 13.99 16.84 0.46
N GLY A 104 13.43 15.97 -0.38
CA GLY A 104 13.89 14.59 -0.63
C GLY A 104 13.48 13.59 0.46
N GLY A 105 12.64 14.00 1.41
CA GLY A 105 11.98 13.09 2.35
C GLY A 105 10.77 12.42 1.69
N MET A 106 10.18 11.45 2.38
CA MET A 106 9.07 10.65 1.85
C MET A 106 8.05 10.33 2.95
N ALA A 107 6.77 10.29 2.60
CA ALA A 107 5.72 9.70 3.42
C ALA A 107 5.16 8.46 2.70
N VAL A 108 4.96 7.38 3.45
CA VAL A 108 4.29 6.17 2.98
C VAL A 108 3.03 6.00 3.79
N ALA A 109 1.88 6.15 3.13
CA ALA A 109 0.58 5.90 3.70
C ALA A 109 0.07 4.53 3.27
N VAL A 110 -0.45 3.79 4.24
CA VAL A 110 -0.98 2.45 4.08
C VAL A 110 -2.43 2.46 4.56
N GLY A 111 -3.36 2.25 3.64
CA GLY A 111 -4.76 2.04 3.93
C GLY A 111 -5.05 0.54 4.03
N ILE A 112 -5.44 0.05 5.20
CA ILE A 112 -5.88 -1.34 5.38
C ILE A 112 -7.37 -1.34 5.70
N SER A 113 -8.13 -2.19 5.00
CA SER A 113 -9.54 -2.39 5.30
C SER A 113 -9.74 -2.84 6.76
N HIS A 114 -10.61 -2.15 7.49
CA HIS A 114 -10.93 -2.47 8.89
C HIS A 114 -11.43 -3.91 9.07
N LYS A 115 -12.03 -4.48 8.02
CA LYS A 115 -12.54 -5.86 8.00
C LYS A 115 -11.41 -6.89 8.10
N VAL A 116 -10.22 -6.55 7.63
CA VAL A 116 -9.00 -7.36 7.77
C VAL A 116 -8.25 -7.03 9.06
N SER A 117 -8.17 -5.74 9.44
CA SER A 117 -7.37 -5.29 10.58
C SER A 117 -7.94 -5.66 11.96
N ALA A 118 -9.26 -5.85 12.09
CA ALA A 118 -9.89 -6.37 13.31
C ALA A 118 -9.78 -7.90 13.45
N GLY A 119 -9.17 -8.56 12.47
CA GLY A 119 -9.26 -9.99 12.24
C GLY A 119 -8.03 -10.81 12.64
N TRP A 120 -7.26 -10.48 13.68
CA TRP A 120 -6.24 -11.42 14.18
C TRP A 120 -6.86 -12.76 14.62
N LYS A 121 -8.15 -12.76 15.00
CA LYS A 121 -8.94 -13.99 15.25
C LYS A 121 -9.61 -14.57 13.99
N LEU A 122 -9.83 -13.76 12.94
CA LEU A 122 -10.52 -14.17 11.70
C LEU A 122 -9.60 -14.79 10.66
N TYR A 123 -8.28 -14.56 10.73
CA TYR A 123 -7.29 -15.24 9.86
C TYR A 123 -7.37 -16.78 9.95
N ARG A 124 -7.95 -17.32 11.04
CA ARG A 124 -8.14 -18.76 11.24
C ARG A 124 -9.53 -19.28 10.83
N SER A 125 -10.50 -18.40 10.57
CA SER A 125 -11.89 -18.77 10.27
C SER A 125 -12.43 -18.21 8.95
N ILE A 126 -11.68 -17.37 8.23
CA ILE A 126 -11.88 -17.23 6.79
C ILE A 126 -11.50 -18.59 6.21
N GLU A 127 -12.50 -19.38 5.87
CA GLU A 127 -12.38 -20.71 5.31
C GLU A 127 -11.56 -20.59 4.01
N PHE A 128 -10.24 -20.78 4.14
CA PHE A 128 -9.32 -21.01 3.04
C PHE A 128 -9.79 -22.25 2.31
N ARG A 129 -10.79 -22.10 1.43
CA ARG A 129 -11.16 -23.10 0.44
C ARG A 129 -10.09 -23.11 -0.64
N ARG A 130 -8.95 -23.67 -0.24
CA ARG A 130 -8.15 -24.66 -0.96
C ARG A 130 -8.15 -24.47 -2.49
N PHE A 131 -7.22 -23.66 -2.98
CA PHE A 131 -6.59 -23.95 -4.27
C PHE A 131 -5.10 -24.20 -4.05
N ARG A 132 -4.74 -25.48 -4.16
CA ARG A 132 -3.38 -26.01 -4.04
C ARG A 132 -2.79 -26.04 -5.45
N GLN A 133 -1.74 -25.24 -5.67
CA GLN A 133 -0.69 -25.36 -6.70
C GLN A 133 -1.09 -25.49 -8.18
N ARG A 134 -0.99 -24.38 -8.90
CA ARG A 134 -0.52 -24.19 -10.30
C ARG A 134 -0.69 -22.69 -10.54
N THR A 135 0.34 -21.87 -10.53
CA THR A 135 1.54 -21.94 -11.37
C THR A 135 2.67 -21.20 -10.67
N TYR A 136 3.87 -21.71 -10.87
CA TYR A 136 5.12 -20.98 -10.73
C TYR A 136 4.95 -19.58 -11.35
N MET A 137 4.75 -18.53 -10.55
CA MET A 137 4.69 -17.17 -11.05
C MET A 137 6.10 -16.80 -11.52
N ARG A 138 6.26 -16.74 -12.84
CA ARG A 138 7.44 -16.15 -13.46
C ARG A 138 7.60 -14.73 -12.92
N SER A 139 8.85 -14.40 -12.62
CA SER A 139 9.36 -13.16 -12.05
C SER A 139 9.05 -11.85 -12.82
N HIS A 140 8.02 -11.78 -13.68
CA HIS A 140 7.86 -10.66 -14.62
C HIS A 140 6.45 -10.05 -14.74
N ASP A 141 5.41 -10.57 -14.10
CA ASP A 141 4.03 -10.07 -14.33
C ASP A 141 3.33 -9.61 -13.03
N ILE A 142 3.99 -8.75 -12.24
CA ILE A 142 3.27 -7.93 -11.26
C ILE A 142 3.01 -6.60 -11.96
N LEU A 143 1.79 -6.51 -12.49
CA LEU A 143 1.26 -5.36 -13.20
C LEU A 143 1.01 -4.25 -12.17
N VAL A 144 2.10 -3.55 -11.80
CA VAL A 144 2.02 -2.25 -11.10
C VAL A 144 1.65 -1.12 -12.08
N ASP A 145 1.54 -1.42 -13.38
CA ASP A 145 1.26 -0.44 -14.43
C ASP A 145 -0.20 -0.49 -14.89
N ARG A 146 -1.11 0.01 -14.07
CA ARG A 146 -2.33 0.67 -14.56
C ARG A 146 -2.69 1.82 -13.65
N LEU A 147 -2.05 2.97 -13.89
CA LEU A 147 -2.61 4.32 -13.83
C LEU A 147 -1.52 5.29 -14.34
N VAL A 148 -1.36 5.35 -15.66
CA VAL A 148 -1.29 6.51 -16.58
C VAL A 148 -0.82 5.97 -17.93
#